data_AF-A0A4Y7Q043-F1
#
_entry.id   AF-A0A4Y7Q043-F1
#
_cell.length_a   1.000
_cell.length_b   1.000
_cell.length_c   1.000
_cell.angle_alpha   90.00
_cell.angle_beta   90.00
_cell.angle_gamma   90.00
#
_symmetry.space_group_name_H-M   'P 1'
#
loop_
_entity.id
_entity.type
_entity.pdbx_description
1 polymer ?
#
loop_
_entity_poly.entity_id
_entity_poly.type
_entity_poly.pdbx_seq_one_letter_code
_entity_poly.pdbx_strand_id
1 'polypeptide(L)'
;MVVSILSARVVPRLAARTLISASRVATGPGIQQTLPRHFPASRDFTSYTALAFPATAASARAKSATARKSTAKKTTARKTAVKKKPAAKKKPVVKKKKVVKKKKATRIGRTKVVKKKKPVKKERIKIRSEDKLPKRPATPFALFYTRFLQNNPVHLVKGSHDKTPLYEQLRAASHAWKALTDDERQAFQNETKDMYEEWKKKRDVYFATTDRKILLEINRRRKLKGKPKIHLPQVRTLNAIPPFIRFMMDFRRSPEGQDLKKTMNSVQLAKAAGIRWRMMNDDEKKSYTDAYHREAAANKAST
;
A
#
# COMPACT_ATOMS: atom_id res chain seq x y z
N MET A 1 51.01 30.10 47.69
CA MET A 1 51.45 29.57 46.38
C MET A 1 50.16 29.31 45.59
N VAL A 2 49.76 30.06 44.56
CA VAL A 2 50.51 30.61 43.39
C VAL A 2 51.11 29.42 42.61
N VAL A 3 50.75 29.14 41.35
CA VAL A 3 50.67 30.06 40.19
C VAL A 3 49.33 29.96 39.42
N SER A 4 48.81 31.10 38.93
CA SER A 4 47.79 31.15 37.87
C SER A 4 48.45 31.43 36.51
N ILE A 5 48.16 30.65 35.47
CA ILE A 5 48.73 30.84 34.13
C ILE A 5 47.65 31.39 33.17
N LEU A 6 47.64 32.72 33.01
CA LEU A 6 46.84 33.43 32.00
C LEU A 6 47.51 33.31 30.63
N SER A 7 47.07 32.37 29.79
CA SER A 7 47.56 32.24 28.40
C SER A 7 46.76 33.14 27.45
N ALA A 8 47.17 34.40 27.30
CA ALA A 8 46.58 35.34 26.37
C ALA A 8 46.98 35.01 24.92
N ARG A 9 46.06 34.40 24.14
CA ARG A 9 46.26 34.18 22.70
C ARG A 9 45.70 35.33 21.87
N VAL A 10 46.57 36.27 21.51
CA VAL A 10 46.31 37.29 20.49
C VAL A 10 46.04 36.61 19.15
N VAL A 11 44.97 37.01 18.45
CA VAL A 11 44.67 36.56 17.09
C VAL A 11 44.76 37.75 16.13
N PRO A 12 45.78 37.83 15.25
CA PRO A 12 45.89 38.92 14.29
C PRO A 12 44.81 38.81 13.20
N ARG A 13 44.10 39.91 12.95
CA ARG A 13 43.21 40.05 11.79
C ARG A 13 44.03 40.24 10.51
N LEU A 14 44.33 39.17 9.80
CA LEU A 14 44.80 39.27 8.40
C LEU A 14 43.62 39.48 7.45
N ALA A 15 43.40 40.73 7.05
CA ALA A 15 42.52 41.07 5.93
C ALA A 15 43.31 41.00 4.63
N ALA A 16 43.12 39.94 3.84
CA ALA A 16 43.76 39.77 2.54
C ALA A 16 42.76 39.97 1.39
N ARG A 17 42.98 41.00 0.57
CA ARG A 17 42.32 41.19 -0.73
C ARG A 17 43.14 40.49 -1.83
N THR A 18 42.57 39.47 -2.46
CA THR A 18 42.96 39.04 -3.82
C THR A 18 41.66 38.73 -4.57
N LEU A 19 41.24 39.61 -5.47
CA LEU A 19 41.67 39.79 -6.87
C LEU A 19 40.98 38.83 -7.84
N ILE A 20 40.46 39.42 -8.92
CA ILE A 20 39.64 38.77 -9.93
C ILE A 20 40.54 37.96 -10.86
N SER A 21 40.20 36.69 -11.10
CA SER A 21 40.71 35.94 -12.25
C SER A 21 39.53 35.50 -13.11
N ALA A 22 39.42 36.07 -14.31
CA ALA A 22 38.32 35.86 -15.24
C ALA A 22 38.75 34.95 -16.41
N SER A 23 39.03 33.69 -16.11
CA SER A 23 39.35 32.67 -17.12
C SER A 23 38.10 32.31 -17.95
N ARG A 24 37.98 32.94 -19.12
CA ARG A 24 36.98 32.58 -20.14
C ARG A 24 37.28 31.17 -20.67
N VAL A 25 36.55 30.15 -20.21
CA VAL A 25 36.51 28.83 -20.87
C VAL A 25 35.41 28.86 -21.93
N ALA A 26 35.74 28.45 -23.17
CA ALA A 26 34.85 28.57 -24.31
C ALA A 26 33.61 27.67 -24.19
N THR A 27 32.43 28.24 -24.37
CA THR A 27 31.16 27.51 -24.49
C THR A 27 31.06 26.85 -25.86
N GLY A 28 31.56 25.63 -26.00
CA GLY A 28 31.23 24.78 -27.14
C GLY A 28 29.73 24.43 -27.14
N PRO A 29 29.01 24.53 -28.27
CA PRO A 29 27.57 24.24 -28.34
C PRO A 29 27.32 22.72 -28.34
N GLY A 30 27.53 22.07 -27.19
CA GLY A 30 27.20 20.67 -26.97
C GLY A 30 25.68 20.47 -27.01
N ILE A 31 25.16 20.04 -28.16
CA ILE A 31 23.74 19.75 -28.39
C ILE A 31 23.32 18.52 -27.58
N GLN A 32 23.06 18.72 -26.28
CA GLN A 32 22.37 17.73 -25.48
C GLN A 32 20.91 17.66 -25.94
N GLN A 33 20.56 16.61 -26.67
CA GLN A 33 19.17 16.29 -27.00
C GLN A 33 18.42 15.93 -25.71
N THR A 34 17.89 16.95 -25.03
CA THR A 34 17.01 16.78 -23.88
C THR A 34 15.66 16.25 -24.37
N LEU A 35 15.59 14.93 -24.62
CA LEU A 35 14.35 14.24 -24.94
C LEU A 35 13.29 14.62 -23.89
N PRO A 36 12.18 15.27 -24.30
CA PRO A 36 11.19 15.72 -23.33
C PRO A 36 10.56 14.49 -22.68
N ARG A 37 10.83 14.29 -21.39
CA ARG A 37 10.07 13.35 -20.56
C ARG A 37 8.67 13.91 -20.35
N HIS A 38 7.84 13.80 -21.38
CA HIS A 38 6.40 13.82 -21.26
C HIS A 38 6.00 12.68 -20.31
N PHE A 39 5.82 13.02 -19.04
CA PHE A 39 4.90 12.29 -18.20
C PHE A 39 3.50 12.55 -18.78
N PRO A 40 2.78 11.55 -19.31
CA PRO A 40 1.42 11.75 -19.81
C PRO A 40 0.52 12.12 -18.63
N ALA A 41 0.27 13.42 -18.47
CA ALA A 41 -0.52 14.00 -17.39
C ALA A 41 -2.04 13.93 -17.67
N SER A 42 -2.48 12.95 -18.47
CA SER A 42 -3.87 12.62 -18.70
C SER A 42 -4.11 11.15 -18.32
N ARG A 43 -4.89 10.94 -17.25
CA ARG A 43 -5.46 9.63 -16.95
C ARG A 43 -6.80 9.55 -17.66
N ASP A 44 -6.74 9.48 -18.98
CA ASP A 44 -7.92 9.57 -19.82
C ASP A 44 -8.92 8.47 -19.46
N PHE A 45 -10.14 8.91 -19.21
CA PHE A 45 -11.19 8.07 -18.64
C PHE A 45 -11.76 7.23 -19.78
N THR A 46 -11.20 6.02 -19.96
CA THR A 46 -11.56 5.12 -21.07
C THR A 46 -13.06 4.94 -21.17
N SER A 47 -13.66 5.58 -22.16
CA SER A 47 -15.04 5.38 -22.56
C SER A 47 -15.20 3.93 -23.01
N TYR A 48 -15.94 3.14 -22.23
CA TYR A 48 -16.30 1.78 -22.61
C TYR A 48 -17.18 1.83 -23.86
N THR A 49 -16.58 1.61 -25.03
CA THR A 49 -17.33 1.25 -26.23
C THR A 49 -18.08 -0.04 -25.93
N ALA A 50 -19.42 0.03 -26.02
CA ALA A 50 -20.26 -1.12 -25.77
C ALA A 50 -20.04 -2.15 -26.91
N LEU A 51 -19.34 -3.24 -26.60
CA LEU A 51 -19.25 -4.39 -27.49
C LEU A 51 -20.65 -5.00 -27.67
N ALA A 52 -21.29 -4.64 -28.78
CA ALA A 52 -22.53 -5.27 -29.21
C ALA A 52 -22.20 -6.70 -29.66
N PHE A 53 -22.61 -7.69 -28.86
CA PHE A 53 -22.52 -9.08 -29.25
C PHE A 53 -23.45 -9.32 -30.45
N PRO A 54 -22.96 -9.83 -31.60
CA PRO A 54 -23.83 -10.19 -32.71
C PRO A 54 -24.75 -11.32 -32.29
N ALA A 55 -26.06 -11.16 -32.51
CA ALA A 55 -27.02 -12.21 -32.24
C ALA A 55 -26.79 -13.38 -33.20
N THR A 56 -26.48 -14.56 -32.67
CA THR A 56 -26.34 -15.79 -33.46
C THR A 56 -27.70 -16.16 -34.05
N ALA A 57 -27.88 -15.92 -35.35
CA ALA A 57 -29.06 -16.34 -36.09
C ALA A 57 -29.23 -17.87 -36.03
N ALA A 58 -30.49 -18.34 -36.04
CA ALA A 58 -30.80 -19.75 -35.87
C ALA A 58 -30.36 -20.60 -37.07
N SER A 59 -29.74 -21.75 -36.79
CA SER A 59 -29.42 -22.76 -37.81
C SER A 59 -30.69 -23.40 -38.40
N ALA A 60 -30.75 -23.50 -39.73
CA ALA A 60 -31.83 -24.14 -40.47
C ALA A 60 -31.46 -25.57 -40.94
N ARG A 61 -32.47 -26.40 -41.21
CA ARG A 61 -32.33 -27.88 -41.34
C ARG A 61 -32.12 -28.34 -42.79
N ALA A 62 -31.14 -29.23 -43.01
CA ALA A 62 -31.14 -30.26 -44.06
C ALA A 62 -30.03 -31.33 -43.79
N LYS A 63 -30.02 -32.55 -44.35
CA LYS A 63 -31.06 -33.60 -44.51
C LYS A 63 -30.43 -34.90 -45.09
N SER A 64 -30.12 -35.90 -44.27
CA SER A 64 -29.84 -37.31 -44.66
C SER A 64 -29.80 -38.16 -43.36
N ALA A 65 -30.35 -39.38 -43.23
CA ALA A 65 -30.24 -40.62 -44.03
C ALA A 65 -28.82 -41.23 -43.96
N THR A 66 -28.58 -42.50 -43.61
CA THR A 66 -29.42 -43.73 -43.80
C THR A 66 -29.29 -44.71 -42.60
N ALA A 67 -29.98 -45.87 -42.61
CA ALA A 67 -30.31 -46.69 -41.43
C ALA A 67 -29.63 -48.09 -41.34
N ARG A 68 -29.66 -48.68 -40.11
CA ARG A 68 -29.86 -50.12 -39.75
C ARG A 68 -30.16 -50.18 -38.23
N LYS A 69 -31.28 -50.76 -37.76
CA LYS A 69 -31.54 -52.18 -37.38
C LYS A 69 -30.41 -52.79 -36.51
N SER A 70 -30.66 -53.41 -35.34
CA SER A 70 -31.89 -53.64 -34.53
C SER A 70 -31.45 -54.02 -33.06
N THR A 71 -32.18 -54.59 -32.06
CA THR A 71 -33.43 -55.40 -31.99
C THR A 71 -34.25 -55.18 -30.69
N ALA A 72 -34.29 -56.13 -29.72
CA ALA A 72 -35.13 -56.13 -28.50
C ALA A 72 -34.34 -56.70 -27.29
N LYS A 73 -34.67 -56.47 -26.00
CA LYS A 73 -35.82 -57.05 -25.27
C LYS A 73 -36.14 -56.34 -23.92
N LYS A 74 -37.44 -56.24 -23.61
CA LYS A 74 -38.17 -56.24 -22.29
C LYS A 74 -37.33 -56.62 -21.01
N THR A 75 -37.59 -56.14 -19.78
CA THR A 75 -38.89 -56.05 -19.04
C THR A 75 -38.98 -55.06 -17.83
N THR A 76 -40.11 -54.33 -17.75
CA THR A 76 -40.99 -53.98 -16.56
C THR A 76 -40.51 -53.39 -15.21
N ALA A 77 -41.41 -52.52 -14.68
CA ALA A 77 -41.61 -52.09 -13.28
C ALA A 77 -40.58 -51.09 -12.68
N ARG A 78 -40.91 -50.25 -11.69
CA ARG A 78 -42.15 -50.09 -10.88
C ARG A 78 -42.50 -48.59 -10.72
N LYS A 79 -43.79 -48.22 -10.79
CA LYS A 79 -44.25 -46.85 -10.46
C LYS A 79 -44.55 -46.72 -8.97
N THR A 80 -44.15 -45.60 -8.37
CA THR A 80 -44.78 -45.02 -7.17
C THR A 80 -45.06 -43.54 -7.43
N ALA A 81 -46.13 -43.02 -6.84
CA ALA A 81 -46.63 -41.66 -7.08
C ALA A 81 -46.72 -40.88 -5.75
N VAL A 82 -47.27 -39.66 -5.81
CA VAL A 82 -47.52 -38.76 -4.66
C VAL A 82 -46.21 -38.10 -4.16
N LYS A 83 -46.12 -36.80 -3.85
CA LYS A 83 -47.13 -35.75 -3.57
C LYS A 83 -46.76 -34.43 -4.28
N LYS A 84 -47.69 -33.79 -5.01
CA LYS A 84 -47.51 -32.38 -5.45
C LYS A 84 -47.63 -31.46 -4.22
N LYS A 85 -46.68 -30.54 -4.03
CA LYS A 85 -46.81 -29.41 -3.08
C LYS A 85 -47.37 -28.20 -3.83
N PRO A 86 -48.38 -27.47 -3.31
CA PRO A 86 -49.09 -26.44 -4.08
C PRO A 86 -48.22 -25.20 -4.34
N ALA A 87 -48.37 -24.60 -5.53
CA ALA A 87 -47.68 -23.37 -5.90
C ALA A 87 -48.27 -22.16 -5.17
N ALA A 88 -47.41 -21.32 -4.58
CA ALA A 88 -47.84 -20.06 -3.98
C ALA A 88 -48.41 -19.10 -5.04
N LYS A 89 -49.55 -18.47 -4.73
CA LYS A 89 -50.32 -17.63 -5.67
C LYS A 89 -49.51 -16.41 -6.12
N LYS A 90 -49.38 -16.22 -7.44
CA LYS A 90 -48.91 -14.95 -8.03
C LYS A 90 -49.88 -13.84 -7.62
N LYS A 91 -49.38 -12.76 -6.99
CA LYS A 91 -50.18 -11.53 -6.82
C LYS A 91 -50.29 -10.78 -8.17
N PRO A 92 -51.41 -10.09 -8.45
CA PRO A 92 -51.74 -9.62 -9.80
C PRO A 92 -50.92 -8.40 -10.24
N VAL A 93 -50.77 -8.27 -11.57
CA VAL A 93 -50.13 -7.12 -12.23
C VAL A 93 -51.06 -5.90 -12.19
N VAL A 94 -50.73 -4.89 -11.38
CA VAL A 94 -51.42 -3.59 -11.40
C VAL A 94 -50.76 -2.64 -12.41
N LYS A 95 -51.30 -2.71 -13.62
CA LYS A 95 -51.42 -1.68 -14.68
C LYS A 95 -50.62 -0.36 -14.52
N LYS A 96 -49.80 -0.12 -15.55
CA LYS A 96 -49.52 1.16 -16.25
C LYS A 96 -48.79 2.30 -15.50
N LYS A 97 -47.69 2.75 -16.12
CA LYS A 97 -47.06 4.07 -15.95
C LYS A 97 -48.12 5.19 -15.92
N LYS A 98 -48.15 6.00 -14.85
CA LYS A 98 -48.54 7.41 -14.97
C LYS A 98 -47.24 8.22 -15.05
N VAL A 99 -46.90 8.68 -16.26
CA VAL A 99 -45.73 9.55 -16.45
C VAL A 99 -46.05 10.91 -15.84
N VAL A 100 -45.63 11.11 -14.59
CA VAL A 100 -45.66 12.43 -13.97
C VAL A 100 -44.64 13.28 -14.73
N LYS A 101 -45.13 14.10 -15.68
CA LYS A 101 -44.35 15.20 -16.27
C LYS A 101 -43.85 16.06 -15.10
N LYS A 102 -42.57 15.91 -14.75
CA LYS A 102 -41.93 16.62 -13.64
C LYS A 102 -41.95 18.11 -14.01
N LYS A 103 -42.92 18.87 -13.47
CA LYS A 103 -43.13 20.29 -13.80
C LYS A 103 -41.80 21.03 -13.65
N LYS A 104 -41.44 21.84 -14.65
CA LYS A 104 -40.33 22.82 -14.55
C LYS A 104 -40.74 23.92 -13.56
N ALA A 105 -40.67 23.61 -12.27
CA ALA A 105 -40.99 24.54 -11.20
C ALA A 105 -39.89 25.60 -11.09
N THR A 106 -40.24 26.80 -11.58
CA THR A 106 -39.87 28.11 -11.03
C THR A 106 -38.43 28.33 -10.52
N ARG A 107 -37.71 29.15 -11.28
CA ARG A 107 -36.60 30.02 -10.89
C ARG A 107 -36.57 30.46 -9.41
N ILE A 108 -35.34 30.48 -8.88
CA ILE A 108 -34.82 31.54 -7.99
C ILE A 108 -35.54 31.67 -6.63
N GLY A 109 -35.58 30.58 -5.88
CA GLY A 109 -35.37 30.67 -4.43
C GLY A 109 -33.92 31.06 -4.14
N ARG A 110 -33.58 32.36 -4.21
CA ARG A 110 -32.22 32.88 -3.99
C ARG A 110 -31.87 32.85 -2.50
N THR A 111 -31.67 31.64 -1.96
CA THR A 111 -31.22 31.42 -0.59
C THR A 111 -30.03 32.33 -0.31
N LYS A 112 -30.17 33.23 0.67
CA LYS A 112 -29.15 34.22 1.00
C LYS A 112 -27.82 33.49 1.14
N VAL A 113 -26.81 33.92 0.37
CA VAL A 113 -25.44 33.42 0.50
C VAL A 113 -24.94 33.90 1.86
N VAL A 114 -25.22 33.11 2.90
CA VAL A 114 -24.73 33.32 4.26
C VAL A 114 -23.22 33.41 4.12
N LYS A 115 -22.68 34.64 4.29
CA LYS A 115 -21.26 34.94 4.12
C LYS A 115 -20.49 33.98 5.04
N LYS A 116 -19.95 32.90 4.48
CA LYS A 116 -19.31 31.83 5.24
C LYS A 116 -18.19 32.48 6.07
N LYS A 117 -18.42 32.61 7.38
CA LYS A 117 -17.50 33.31 8.29
C LYS A 117 -16.09 32.76 8.02
N LYS A 118 -15.15 33.62 7.61
CA LYS A 118 -13.81 33.20 7.19
C LYS A 118 -13.25 32.27 8.27
N PRO A 119 -12.87 31.03 7.96
CA PRO A 119 -12.57 30.04 8.99
C PRO A 119 -11.43 30.54 9.87
N VAL A 120 -11.71 30.71 11.16
CA VAL A 120 -10.74 31.23 12.14
C VAL A 120 -9.47 30.40 12.03
N LYS A 121 -8.35 31.09 11.81
CA LYS A 121 -7.04 30.47 11.59
C LYS A 121 -6.58 29.79 12.88
N LYS A 122 -6.98 28.54 13.09
CA LYS A 122 -6.53 27.71 14.24
C LYS A 122 -5.02 27.84 14.38
N GLU A 123 -4.59 28.17 15.59
CA GLU A 123 -3.20 28.45 15.92
C GLU A 123 -2.28 27.27 15.54
N ARG A 124 -1.09 27.60 15.05
CA ARG A 124 -0.15 26.62 14.51
C ARG A 124 0.79 26.15 15.61
N ILE A 125 0.49 25.01 16.23
CA ILE A 125 1.34 24.36 17.23
C ILE A 125 2.81 24.30 16.73
N LYS A 126 3.74 24.86 17.50
CA LYS A 126 5.17 24.95 17.14
C LYS A 126 5.90 23.65 17.48
N ILE A 127 5.76 22.65 16.60
CA ILE A 127 6.48 21.37 16.64
C ILE A 127 8.00 21.61 16.84
N ARG A 128 8.55 21.10 17.94
CA ARG A 128 9.95 21.19 18.38
C ARG A 128 10.88 20.19 17.66
N SER A 129 12.08 20.00 18.20
CA SER A 129 13.02 18.91 17.87
C SER A 129 12.54 17.57 18.42
N GLU A 130 12.20 17.56 19.71
CA GLU A 130 11.76 16.39 20.49
C GLU A 130 10.47 15.77 19.91
N ASP A 131 9.53 16.63 19.48
CA ASP A 131 8.24 16.27 18.84
C ASP A 131 8.39 15.49 17.50
N LYS A 132 9.59 15.12 17.07
CA LYS A 132 9.83 14.45 15.79
C LYS A 132 10.10 12.96 16.02
N LEU A 133 9.24 12.11 15.44
CA LEU A 133 9.40 10.66 15.41
C LEU A 133 10.88 10.24 15.22
N PRO A 134 11.45 9.41 16.12
CA PRO A 134 12.84 8.97 16.04
C PRO A 134 13.21 8.40 14.66
N LYS A 135 14.32 8.89 14.10
CA LYS A 135 14.89 8.40 12.84
C LYS A 135 15.22 6.91 12.97
N ARG A 136 14.91 6.11 11.95
CA ARG A 136 15.38 4.71 11.87
C ARG A 136 16.92 4.71 11.82
N PRO A 137 17.60 3.68 12.37
CA PRO A 137 19.05 3.56 12.27
C PRO A 137 19.51 3.31 10.81
N ALA A 138 20.82 3.33 10.61
CA ALA A 138 21.45 2.93 9.36
C ALA A 138 21.22 1.43 9.06
N THR A 139 21.30 1.05 7.79
CA THR A 139 21.46 -0.35 7.36
C THR A 139 22.94 -0.77 7.51
N PRO A 140 23.28 -2.07 7.53
CA PRO A 140 24.67 -2.54 7.71
C PRO A 140 25.65 -1.87 6.74
N PHE A 141 25.31 -1.86 5.45
CA PHE A 141 26.10 -1.18 4.42
C PHE A 141 26.19 0.34 4.60
N ALA A 142 25.14 1.00 5.12
CA ALA A 142 25.19 2.44 5.36
C ALA A 142 26.06 2.79 6.59
N LEU A 143 26.10 1.93 7.61
CA LEU A 143 26.98 2.05 8.77
C LEU A 143 28.45 1.83 8.34
N PHE A 144 28.70 0.76 7.58
CA PHE A 144 29.97 0.54 6.91
C PHE A 144 30.39 1.74 6.05
N TYR A 145 29.51 2.27 5.20
CA TYR A 145 29.82 3.41 4.33
C TYR A 145 30.23 4.65 5.14
N THR A 146 29.60 4.90 6.30
CA THR A 146 30.04 5.99 7.19
C THR A 146 31.43 5.74 7.79
N ARG A 147 31.78 4.50 8.18
CA ARG A 147 33.16 4.16 8.61
C ARG A 147 34.17 4.21 7.46
N PHE A 148 33.79 3.74 6.28
CA PHE A 148 34.61 3.76 5.07
C PHE A 148 35.00 5.19 4.68
N LEU A 149 34.06 6.15 4.75
CA LEU A 149 34.35 7.57 4.52
C LEU A 149 35.20 8.20 5.63
N GLN A 150 35.05 7.77 6.89
CA GLN A 150 35.92 8.22 7.99
C GLN A 150 37.37 7.76 7.79
N ASN A 151 37.56 6.49 7.38
CA ASN A 151 38.88 5.91 7.14
C ASN A 151 39.54 6.40 5.83
N ASN A 152 38.75 6.88 4.87
CA ASN A 152 39.21 7.40 3.57
C ASN A 152 38.85 8.90 3.41
N PRO A 153 39.46 9.80 4.20
CA PRO A 153 39.08 11.22 4.29
C PRO A 153 39.31 12.03 3.01
N VAL A 154 40.03 11.49 2.03
CA VAL A 154 40.21 12.04 0.68
C VAL A 154 38.87 12.46 0.05
N HIS A 155 37.81 11.69 0.31
CA HIS A 155 36.46 11.94 -0.20
C HIS A 155 35.66 13.02 0.55
N LEU A 156 36.18 13.53 1.69
CA LEU A 156 35.50 14.44 2.60
C LEU A 156 36.08 15.87 2.65
N VAL A 157 37.14 16.17 1.88
CA VAL A 157 37.81 17.49 1.90
C VAL A 157 36.85 18.60 1.45
N LYS A 158 36.25 19.27 2.45
CA LYS A 158 35.12 20.20 2.31
C LYS A 158 35.54 21.58 1.79
N GLY A 159 36.16 21.59 0.62
CA GLY A 159 36.77 22.76 -0.02
C GLY A 159 37.54 22.39 -1.28
N SER A 160 37.93 21.12 -1.46
CA SER A 160 38.48 20.65 -2.73
C SER A 160 37.47 20.87 -3.87
N HIS A 161 37.99 21.27 -5.03
CA HIS A 161 37.24 21.29 -6.28
C HIS A 161 37.16 19.88 -6.90
N ASP A 162 38.16 19.03 -6.65
CA ASP A 162 38.23 17.63 -7.05
C ASP A 162 37.38 16.72 -6.15
N LYS A 163 36.08 17.04 -6.09
CA LYS A 163 35.07 16.16 -5.48
C LYS A 163 34.81 15.01 -6.43
N THR A 164 35.57 13.92 -6.25
CA THR A 164 35.20 12.58 -6.73
C THR A 164 33.69 12.40 -6.61
N PRO A 165 32.94 12.23 -7.71
CA PRO A 165 31.49 12.28 -7.68
C PRO A 165 30.94 11.23 -6.72
N LEU A 166 29.87 11.56 -5.99
CA LEU A 166 29.26 10.69 -4.97
C LEU A 166 28.99 9.26 -5.46
N TYR A 167 28.73 9.10 -6.76
CA TYR A 167 28.58 7.81 -7.43
C TYR A 167 29.84 6.93 -7.38
N GLU A 168 31.03 7.49 -7.61
CA GLU A 168 32.30 6.76 -7.54
C GLU A 168 32.65 6.38 -6.10
N GLN A 169 32.42 7.28 -5.15
CA GLN A 169 32.62 7.01 -3.72
C GLN A 169 31.72 5.83 -3.26
N LEU A 170 30.46 5.83 -3.70
CA LEU A 170 29.51 4.76 -3.43
C LEU A 170 29.87 3.46 -4.17
N ARG A 171 30.43 3.54 -5.38
CA ARG A 171 30.93 2.40 -6.15
C ARG A 171 32.13 1.75 -5.45
N ALA A 172 33.13 2.54 -5.06
CA ALA A 172 34.30 2.08 -4.31
C ALA A 172 33.90 1.38 -3.00
N ALA A 173 33.02 2.01 -2.20
CA ALA A 173 32.48 1.40 -0.98
C ALA A 173 31.67 0.12 -1.26
N SER A 174 30.94 0.04 -2.38
CA SER A 174 30.20 -1.16 -2.79
C SER A 174 31.14 -2.32 -3.20
N HIS A 175 32.29 -2.02 -3.81
CA HIS A 175 33.33 -3.01 -4.05
C HIS A 175 33.99 -3.46 -2.74
N ALA A 176 34.38 -2.51 -1.86
CA ALA A 176 34.98 -2.83 -0.56
C ALA A 176 34.05 -3.69 0.32
N TRP A 177 32.76 -3.36 0.43
CA TRP A 177 31.77 -4.15 1.17
C TRP A 177 31.61 -5.58 0.63
N LYS A 178 31.81 -5.80 -0.68
CA LYS A 178 31.79 -7.14 -1.28
C LYS A 178 33.08 -7.92 -1.07
N ALA A 179 34.19 -7.24 -0.78
CA ALA A 179 35.47 -7.86 -0.47
C ALA A 179 35.60 -8.27 1.01
N LEU A 180 34.80 -7.67 1.91
CA LEU A 180 34.69 -8.09 3.31
C LEU A 180 34.25 -9.55 3.45
N THR A 181 34.81 -10.24 4.44
CA THR A 181 34.35 -11.58 4.82
C THR A 181 32.92 -11.57 5.34
N ASP A 182 32.29 -12.74 5.40
CA ASP A 182 30.96 -12.87 6.00
C ASP A 182 30.97 -12.52 7.50
N ASP A 183 32.06 -12.80 8.22
CA ASP A 183 32.23 -12.46 9.64
C ASP A 183 32.32 -10.94 9.88
N GLU A 184 33.12 -10.23 9.07
CA GLU A 184 33.19 -8.77 9.11
C GLU A 184 31.82 -8.15 8.81
N ARG A 185 31.12 -8.67 7.78
CA ARG A 185 29.75 -8.26 7.46
C ARG A 185 28.77 -8.62 8.57
N GLN A 186 29.00 -9.69 9.33
CA GLN A 186 28.16 -10.09 10.46
C GLN A 186 28.29 -9.15 11.68
N ALA A 187 29.48 -8.58 11.92
CA ALA A 187 29.67 -7.55 12.93
C ALA A 187 28.80 -6.31 12.65
N PHE A 188 28.83 -5.78 11.41
CA PHE A 188 27.96 -4.68 10.98
C PHE A 188 26.47 -5.03 11.04
N GLN A 189 26.08 -6.28 10.76
CA GLN A 189 24.70 -6.72 10.95
C GLN A 189 24.29 -6.66 12.43
N ASN A 190 25.12 -7.18 13.33
CA ASN A 190 24.82 -7.24 14.77
C ASN A 190 24.65 -5.83 15.35
N GLU A 191 25.59 -4.92 15.11
CA GLU A 191 25.49 -3.52 15.54
C GLU A 191 24.18 -2.86 15.07
N THR A 192 23.74 -3.12 13.84
CA THR A 192 22.44 -2.58 13.37
C THR A 192 21.21 -3.25 13.95
N LYS A 193 21.29 -4.49 14.47
CA LYS A 193 20.22 -5.09 15.28
C LYS A 193 20.09 -4.32 16.60
N ASP A 194 21.20 -4.07 17.27
CA ASP A 194 21.24 -3.37 18.57
C ASP A 194 20.72 -1.94 18.45
N MET A 195 21.20 -1.19 17.44
CA MET A 195 20.65 0.14 17.11
C MET A 195 19.16 0.11 16.73
N TYR A 196 18.67 -1.00 16.17
CA TYR A 196 17.26 -1.17 15.82
C TYR A 196 16.39 -1.49 17.04
N GLU A 197 16.90 -2.22 18.02
CA GLU A 197 16.25 -2.43 19.31
C GLU A 197 16.19 -1.15 20.13
N GLU A 198 17.28 -0.39 20.20
CA GLU A 198 17.26 0.95 20.78
C GLU A 198 16.23 1.84 20.08
N TRP A 199 16.21 1.86 18.74
CA TRP A 199 15.25 2.65 17.98
C TRP A 199 13.81 2.21 18.27
N LYS A 200 13.55 0.90 18.39
CA LYS A 200 12.24 0.35 18.78
C LYS A 200 11.83 0.87 20.16
N LYS A 201 12.70 0.73 21.17
CA LYS A 201 12.49 1.26 22.54
C LYS A 201 12.19 2.76 22.52
N LYS A 202 13.05 3.57 21.87
CA LYS A 202 12.92 5.03 21.73
C LYS A 202 11.65 5.46 20.98
N ARG A 203 11.26 4.72 19.93
CA ARG A 203 10.03 4.93 19.14
C ARG A 203 8.76 4.63 19.94
N ASP A 204 8.77 3.55 20.72
CA ASP A 204 7.58 3.11 21.45
C ASP A 204 7.33 4.00 22.68
N VAL A 205 8.40 4.44 23.36
CA VAL A 205 8.33 5.53 24.36
C VAL A 205 7.78 6.82 23.73
N TYR A 206 8.31 7.26 22.57
CA TYR A 206 7.81 8.44 21.86
C TYR A 206 6.30 8.35 21.57
N PHE A 207 5.80 7.18 21.17
CA PHE A 207 4.37 7.00 20.89
C PHE A 207 3.48 6.91 22.14
N ALA A 208 4.04 6.54 23.30
CA ALA A 208 3.35 6.61 24.58
C ALA A 208 3.24 8.05 25.11
N THR A 209 4.26 8.88 24.91
CA THR A 209 4.34 10.25 25.48
C THR A 209 3.81 11.37 24.57
N THR A 210 3.78 11.18 23.25
CA THR A 210 3.41 12.27 22.31
C THR A 210 1.91 12.57 22.29
N ASP A 211 1.52 13.82 22.59
CA ASP A 211 0.14 14.28 22.43
C ASP A 211 -0.39 14.07 20.99
N ARG A 212 -1.56 13.46 20.91
CA ARG A 212 -2.38 13.28 19.70
C ARG A 212 -2.56 14.58 18.90
N LYS A 213 -2.64 15.77 19.53
CA LYS A 213 -2.71 17.07 18.82
C LYS A 213 -1.43 17.36 18.04
N ILE A 214 -0.26 17.11 18.63
CA ILE A 214 1.05 17.27 17.99
C ILE A 214 1.14 16.31 16.79
N LEU A 215 0.78 15.03 16.99
CA LEU A 215 0.74 14.03 15.93
C LEU A 215 -0.19 14.41 14.76
N LEU A 216 -1.33 15.07 15.03
CA LEU A 216 -2.25 15.56 14.00
C LEU A 216 -1.65 16.72 13.17
N GLU A 217 -0.97 17.67 13.80
CA GLU A 217 -0.30 18.78 13.08
C GLU A 217 0.96 18.29 12.32
N ILE A 218 1.72 17.33 12.86
CA ILE A 218 2.79 16.62 12.11
C ILE A 218 2.19 15.99 10.85
N ASN A 219 1.06 15.27 11.00
CA ASN A 219 0.39 14.61 9.89
C ASN A 219 -0.17 15.58 8.85
N ARG A 220 -0.69 16.73 9.27
CA ARG A 220 -1.08 17.82 8.38
C ARG A 220 0.12 18.33 7.56
N ARG A 221 1.25 18.61 8.22
CA ARG A 221 2.50 19.04 7.54
C ARG A 221 3.08 17.98 6.62
N ARG A 222 2.93 16.69 6.94
CA ARG A 222 3.30 15.58 6.05
C ARG A 222 2.39 15.51 4.82
N LYS A 223 1.07 15.61 4.98
CA LYS A 223 0.12 15.66 3.85
C LYS A 223 0.41 16.84 2.91
N LEU A 224 0.72 18.02 3.45
CA LEU A 224 1.11 19.20 2.65
C LEU A 224 2.43 19.01 1.88
N LYS A 225 3.29 18.06 2.29
CA LYS A 225 4.53 17.68 1.60
C LYS A 225 4.39 16.38 0.77
N GLY A 226 3.15 15.94 0.49
CA GLY A 226 2.87 14.68 -0.22
C GLY A 226 3.28 13.41 0.53
N LYS A 227 3.72 13.49 1.79
CA LYS A 227 4.25 12.35 2.55
C LYS A 227 3.13 11.60 3.28
N PRO A 228 3.17 10.25 3.34
CA PRO A 228 2.13 9.44 3.97
C PRO A 228 2.00 9.76 5.47
N LYS A 229 0.80 9.56 6.00
CA LYS A 229 0.45 9.78 7.41
C LYS A 229 1.27 8.86 8.33
N ILE A 230 1.73 9.38 9.47
CA ILE A 230 2.18 8.59 10.62
C ILE A 230 0.93 8.15 11.37
N HIS A 231 0.74 6.83 11.44
CA HIS A 231 -0.26 6.22 12.30
C HIS A 231 0.37 5.95 13.67
N LEU A 232 -0.43 6.01 14.73
CA LEU A 232 -0.03 5.45 16.02
C LEU A 232 0.21 3.93 15.85
N PRO A 233 1.12 3.31 16.62
CA PRO A 233 1.15 1.87 16.78
C PRO A 233 -0.11 1.47 17.53
N GLN A 234 -1.18 1.21 16.78
CA GLN A 234 -2.36 0.57 17.36
C GLN A 234 -1.93 -0.81 17.84
N VAL A 235 -2.12 -1.10 19.13
CA VAL A 235 -2.25 -2.48 19.59
C VAL A 235 -3.46 -3.03 18.84
N ARG A 236 -3.18 -3.76 17.76
CA ARG A 236 -4.21 -4.41 16.97
C ARG A 236 -4.61 -5.66 17.72
N THR A 237 -5.60 -5.53 18.59
CA THR A 237 -6.50 -6.65 18.89
C THR A 237 -6.88 -7.28 17.55
N LEU A 238 -6.55 -8.56 17.39
CA LEU A 238 -6.70 -9.24 16.10
C LEU A 238 -8.16 -9.63 15.96
N ASN A 239 -8.96 -8.68 15.45
CA ASN A 239 -10.38 -8.85 15.12
C ASN A 239 -10.65 -10.27 14.62
N ALA A 240 -11.49 -11.00 15.34
CA ALA A 240 -11.78 -12.41 15.11
C ALA A 240 -12.01 -12.69 13.62
N ILE A 241 -11.35 -13.71 13.08
CA ILE A 241 -11.31 -13.95 11.64
C ILE A 241 -12.71 -14.36 11.17
N PRO A 242 -13.38 -13.59 10.28
CA PRO A 242 -14.75 -13.90 9.88
C PRO A 242 -14.88 -15.32 9.31
N PRO A 243 -15.99 -16.04 9.52
CA PRO A 243 -16.10 -17.48 9.20
C PRO A 243 -15.68 -17.83 7.77
N PHE A 244 -16.13 -17.04 6.79
CA PHE A 244 -15.75 -17.20 5.38
C PHE A 244 -14.25 -16.99 5.11
N ILE A 245 -13.57 -16.11 5.85
CA ILE A 245 -12.13 -15.87 5.69
C ILE A 245 -11.33 -17.04 6.25
N ARG A 246 -11.75 -17.62 7.38
CA ARG A 246 -11.17 -18.87 7.91
C ARG A 246 -11.35 -20.02 6.92
N PHE A 247 -12.59 -20.25 6.46
CA PHE A 247 -12.87 -21.21 5.38
C PHE A 247 -12.02 -20.94 4.13
N MET A 248 -11.86 -19.70 3.68
CA MET A 248 -11.03 -19.38 2.52
C MET A 248 -9.54 -19.68 2.76
N MET A 249 -9.03 -19.57 3.99
CA MET A 249 -7.67 -19.98 4.33
C MET A 249 -7.49 -21.50 4.27
N ASP A 250 -8.47 -22.26 4.74
CA ASP A 250 -8.42 -23.73 4.76
C ASP A 250 -8.73 -24.33 3.38
N PHE A 251 -9.65 -23.73 2.61
CA PHE A 251 -9.83 -24.01 1.19
C PHE A 251 -8.54 -23.78 0.39
N ARG A 252 -7.76 -22.71 0.69
CA ARG A 252 -6.46 -22.48 0.06
C ARG A 252 -5.36 -23.47 0.49
N ARG A 253 -5.58 -24.24 1.55
CA ARG A 253 -4.69 -25.33 2.01
C ARG A 253 -5.08 -26.68 1.40
N SER A 254 -6.37 -26.88 1.06
CA SER A 254 -6.86 -28.12 0.46
C SER A 254 -6.24 -28.40 -0.92
N PRO A 255 -6.22 -29.66 -1.40
CA PRO A 255 -5.72 -30.00 -2.74
C PRO A 255 -6.43 -29.20 -3.83
N GLU A 256 -7.77 -29.14 -3.79
CA GLU A 256 -8.61 -28.35 -4.72
C GLU A 256 -8.13 -26.90 -4.82
N GLY A 257 -7.90 -26.24 -3.67
CA GLY A 257 -7.44 -24.85 -3.66
C GLY A 257 -6.00 -24.66 -4.12
N GLN A 258 -5.12 -25.66 -3.96
CA GLN A 258 -3.74 -25.60 -4.47
C GLN A 258 -3.71 -25.83 -5.99
N ASP A 259 -4.53 -26.72 -6.54
CA ASP A 259 -4.61 -26.95 -7.98
C ASP A 259 -5.29 -25.78 -8.72
N LEU A 260 -6.33 -25.19 -8.12
CA LEU A 260 -6.89 -23.92 -8.59
C LEU A 260 -5.89 -22.76 -8.46
N LYS A 261 -4.96 -22.79 -7.50
CA LYS A 261 -3.90 -21.78 -7.34
C LYS A 261 -2.75 -21.94 -8.35
N LYS A 262 -2.49 -23.15 -8.86
CA LYS A 262 -1.57 -23.38 -9.99
C LYS A 262 -2.13 -22.78 -11.30
N THR A 263 -3.45 -22.85 -11.47
CA THR A 263 -4.14 -22.56 -12.75
C THR A 263 -4.84 -21.20 -12.80
N MET A 264 -5.16 -20.58 -11.66
CA MET A 264 -5.96 -19.35 -11.60
C MET A 264 -5.34 -18.26 -10.72
N ASN A 265 -5.65 -17.00 -11.05
CA ASN A 265 -5.28 -15.85 -10.23
C ASN A 265 -6.03 -15.89 -8.87
N SER A 266 -5.41 -15.36 -7.81
CA SER A 266 -6.00 -15.23 -6.46
C SER A 266 -7.43 -14.64 -6.44
N VAL A 267 -7.78 -13.79 -7.40
CA VAL A 267 -9.15 -13.23 -7.55
C VAL A 267 -10.15 -14.28 -8.03
N GLN A 268 -9.77 -15.17 -8.95
CA GLN A 268 -10.61 -16.29 -9.40
C GLN A 268 -10.70 -17.37 -8.32
N LEU A 269 -9.58 -17.68 -7.64
CA LEU A 269 -9.55 -18.60 -6.49
C LEU A 269 -10.48 -18.15 -5.36
N ALA A 270 -10.55 -16.84 -5.07
CA ALA A 270 -11.50 -16.28 -4.11
C ALA A 270 -12.97 -16.37 -4.58
N LYS A 271 -13.24 -16.30 -5.90
CA LYS A 271 -14.58 -16.55 -6.46
C LYS A 271 -14.97 -18.02 -6.33
N ALA A 272 -14.05 -18.96 -6.58
CA ALA A 272 -14.27 -20.40 -6.41
C ALA A 272 -14.60 -20.74 -4.94
N ALA A 273 -13.79 -20.26 -3.99
CA ALA A 273 -14.09 -20.37 -2.56
C ALA A 273 -15.46 -19.76 -2.21
N GLY A 274 -15.78 -18.58 -2.76
CA GLY A 274 -17.08 -17.93 -2.60
C GLY A 274 -18.26 -18.64 -3.29
N ILE A 275 -18.04 -19.60 -4.18
CA ILE A 275 -19.06 -20.53 -4.70
C ILE A 275 -19.18 -21.72 -3.74
N ARG A 276 -18.07 -22.38 -3.41
CA ARG A 276 -18.02 -23.53 -2.49
C ARG A 276 -18.68 -23.22 -1.15
N TRP A 277 -18.36 -22.08 -0.53
CA TRP A 277 -18.98 -21.63 0.74
C TRP A 277 -20.51 -21.46 0.67
N ARG A 278 -21.06 -21.10 -0.51
CA ARG A 278 -22.52 -21.00 -0.71
C ARG A 278 -23.19 -22.33 -1.05
N MET A 279 -22.41 -23.35 -1.40
CA MET A 279 -22.87 -24.72 -1.65
C MET A 279 -22.73 -25.63 -0.43
N MET A 280 -21.93 -25.26 0.57
CA MET A 280 -21.83 -25.97 1.85
C MET A 280 -23.16 -25.96 2.60
N ASN A 281 -23.41 -26.99 3.40
CA ASN A 281 -24.52 -27.05 4.35
C ASN A 281 -24.26 -26.14 5.55
N ASP A 282 -25.30 -25.80 6.33
CA ASP A 282 -25.12 -24.90 7.48
C ASP A 282 -24.39 -25.57 8.66
N ASP A 283 -24.48 -26.90 8.80
CA ASP A 283 -23.67 -27.66 9.76
C ASP A 283 -22.16 -27.59 9.47
N GLU A 284 -21.77 -27.63 8.20
CA GLU A 284 -20.38 -27.45 7.79
C GLU A 284 -19.88 -26.02 8.06
N LYS A 285 -20.75 -25.01 7.88
CA LYS A 285 -20.44 -23.61 8.23
C LYS A 285 -20.35 -23.39 9.74
N LYS A 286 -21.11 -24.17 10.53
CA LYS A 286 -21.21 -24.02 12.00
C LYS A 286 -19.85 -24.09 12.69
N SER A 287 -18.96 -25.01 12.28
CA SER A 287 -17.60 -25.09 12.80
C SER A 287 -16.83 -23.75 12.66
N TYR A 288 -17.00 -23.06 11.53
CA TYR A 288 -16.37 -21.76 11.27
C TYR A 288 -17.06 -20.61 12.01
N THR A 289 -18.38 -20.66 12.24
CA THR A 289 -19.07 -19.65 13.08
C THR A 289 -18.70 -19.79 14.54
N ASP A 290 -18.65 -21.01 15.06
CA ASP A 290 -18.38 -21.29 16.47
C ASP A 290 -16.92 -20.93 16.81
N ALA A 291 -15.98 -21.18 15.89
CA ALA A 291 -14.60 -20.70 15.98
C ALA A 291 -14.50 -19.16 15.98
N TYR A 292 -15.25 -18.47 15.10
CA TYR A 292 -15.31 -17.01 15.08
C TYR A 292 -15.89 -16.42 16.38
N HIS A 293 -16.98 -17.01 16.91
CA HIS A 293 -17.57 -16.55 18.16
C HIS A 293 -16.65 -16.78 19.36
N ARG A 294 -15.92 -17.90 19.39
CA ARG A 294 -14.88 -18.17 20.41
C ARG A 294 -13.77 -17.12 20.37
N GLU A 295 -13.25 -16.80 19.19
CA GLU A 295 -12.22 -15.76 19.04
C GLU A 295 -12.74 -14.35 19.30
N ALA A 296 -14.00 -14.06 18.98
CA ALA A 296 -14.63 -12.77 19.28
C ALA A 296 -14.81 -12.58 20.79
N ALA A 297 -15.21 -13.64 21.51
CA ALA A 297 -15.30 -13.64 22.96
C ALA A 297 -13.92 -13.49 23.61
N ALA A 298 -12.91 -14.24 23.17
CA ALA A 298 -11.54 -14.15 23.68
C ALA A 298 -10.93 -12.75 23.48
N ASN A 299 -11.05 -12.16 22.27
CA ASN A 299 -10.59 -10.79 22.01
C ASN A 299 -11.34 -9.76 22.89
N LYS A 300 -12.65 -9.94 23.13
CA LYS A 300 -13.44 -9.06 24.00
C LYS A 300 -13.02 -9.17 25.48
N ALA A 301 -12.57 -10.35 25.92
CA ALA A 301 -12.07 -10.56 27.28
C ALA A 301 -10.63 -10.04 27.49
N SER A 302 -9.88 -9.76 26.41
CA SER A 302 -8.50 -9.26 26.45
C SER A 302 -8.38 -7.77 26.08
N THR A 303 -9.44 -6.99 26.19
CA THR A 303 -9.50 -5.56 25.82
C THR A 303 -10.07 -4.71 26.95
#